data_AF-A0A2N3WEZ1-F1
#
_entry.id   AF-A0A2N3WEZ1-F1
#
_cell.length_a   1.000
_cell.length_b   1.000
_cell.length_c   1.000
_cell.angle_alpha   90.00
_cell.angle_beta   90.00
_cell.angle_gamma   90.00
#
_symmetry.space_group_name_H-M   'P 1'
#
loop_
_entity.id
_entity.type
_entity.pdbx_description
1 polymer ?
#
loop_
_entity_poly.entity_id
_entity_poly.type
_entity_poly.pdbx_seq_one_letter_code
_entity_poly.pdbx_strand_id
1 'polypeptide(L)' 'MCYADTATNADGTATAFCYCGWQQEHATPDAADHAAETHQRDADAAEAEFAATH' A
#
# COMPACT_ATOMS: atom_id res chain seq x y z
N MET A 1 -5.05 -2.63 11.17
CA MET A 1 -5.00 -1.35 10.43
C MET A 1 -3.71 -1.28 9.65
N CYS A 2 -3.76 -1.56 8.34
CA CYS A 2 -2.66 -1.23 7.43
C CYS A 2 -2.86 0.22 7.00
N TYR A 3 -1.82 1.03 7.15
CA TYR A 3 -1.75 2.37 6.62
C TYR A 3 -0.57 2.39 5.66
N ALA A 4 -0.85 2.66 4.39
CA ALA A 4 0.15 2.70 3.34
C ALA A 4 0.34 4.13 2.84
N ASP A 5 1.59 4.49 2.59
CA ASP A 5 2.03 5.82 2.18
C ASP A 5 3.05 5.68 1.05
N THR A 6 3.45 6.80 0.46
CA THR A 6 4.39 6.83 -0.65
C THR A 6 5.56 7.78 -0.38
N ALA A 7 6.72 7.43 -0.92
CA ALA A 7 7.91 8.27 -0.90
C ALA A 7 8.46 8.42 -2.31
N THR A 8 8.57 9.64 -2.81
CA THR A 8 9.25 9.92 -4.09
C THR A 8 10.77 9.80 -3.90
N ASN A 9 11.40 9.02 -4.76
CA ASN A 9 12.84 8.81 -4.77
C ASN A 9 13.55 9.90 -5.60
N ALA A 10 14.84 10.10 -5.37
CA ALA A 10 15.62 11.15 -6.04
C ALA A 10 15.78 10.93 -7.56
N ASP A 11 15.57 9.71 -8.04
CA ASP A 11 15.64 9.33 -9.45
C ASP A 11 14.30 9.45 -10.19
N GLY A 12 13.25 9.92 -9.51
CA GLY A 12 11.91 10.10 -10.07
C GLY A 12 11.01 8.86 -9.97
N THR A 13 11.52 7.74 -9.45
CA THR A 13 10.69 6.60 -9.03
C THR A 13 9.97 6.94 -7.71
N ALA A 14 9.06 6.07 -7.28
CA ALA A 14 8.41 6.21 -5.99
C ALA A 14 8.20 4.85 -5.32
N THR A 15 8.34 4.83 -4.00
CA THR A 15 8.15 3.63 -3.18
C THR A 15 6.83 3.74 -2.44
N ALA A 16 5.95 2.76 -2.65
CA ALA A 16 4.77 2.53 -1.82
C ALA A 16 5.17 1.63 -0.64
N PHE A 17 4.75 1.95 0.57
CA PHE A 17 5.06 1.16 1.77
C PHE A 17 3.89 1.18 2.76
N CYS A 18 3.70 0.09 3.51
CA CYS A 18 2.76 0.02 4.63
C CYS A 18 3.49 -0.32 5.93
N TYR A 19 3.02 0.22 7.05
CA TYR A 19 3.57 -0.06 8.38
C TYR A 19 3.45 -1.52 8.83
N CYS A 20 2.74 -2.37 8.06
CA CYS A 20 2.74 -3.81 8.23
C CYS A 20 4.01 -4.52 7.71
N GLY A 21 4.92 -3.78 7.05
CA GLY A 21 6.17 -4.30 6.49
C GLY A 21 6.13 -4.55 4.97
N TRP A 22 5.00 -4.27 4.31
CA TRP A 22 4.89 -4.31 2.85
C TRP A 22 5.58 -3.09 2.21
N GLN A 23 6.27 -3.30 1.09
CA GLN A 23 6.85 -2.23 0.28
C GLN A 23 6.97 -2.65 -1.20
N GLN A 24 6.80 -1.71 -2.13
CA GLN A 24 7.06 -1.88 -3.56
C GLN A 24 7.54 -0.58 -4.20
N GLU A 25 8.48 -0.68 -5.14
CA GLU A 25 8.99 0.45 -5.92
C GLU A 25 8.29 0.51 -7.28
N HIS A 26 7.97 1.73 -7.72
CA HIS A 26 7.25 2.01 -8.95
C HIS A 26 7.92 3.13 -9.76
N ALA A 27 7.80 3.06 -11.07
CA ALA A 27 8.43 4.00 -11.99
C ALA A 27 7.91 5.45 -11.87
N THR A 28 6.72 5.66 -11.30
CA THR A 28 6.11 6.98 -11.11
C THR A 28 5.41 7.09 -9.76
N PRO A 29 5.29 8.31 -9.20
CA PRO A 29 4.51 8.58 -7.99
C PRO A 29 3.06 8.08 -8.10
N ASP A 30 2.35 8.36 -9.21
CA ASP A 30 0.97 7.89 -9.41
C ASP A 30 0.84 6.37 -9.32
N ALA A 31 1.81 5.62 -9.83
CA ALA A 31 1.79 4.17 -9.77
C ALA A 31 2.02 3.65 -8.34
N ALA A 32 2.88 4.33 -7.56
CA ALA A 32 3.06 4.04 -6.15
C ALA A 32 1.81 4.38 -5.33
N ASP A 33 1.17 5.52 -5.60
CA ASP A 33 -0.05 5.94 -4.91
C ASP A 33 -1.17 4.93 -5.14
N HIS A 34 -1.39 4.53 -6.40
CA HIS A 34 -2.37 3.50 -6.73
C HIS A 34 -2.07 2.17 -6.04
N ALA A 35 -0.80 1.78 -5.91
CA ALA A 35 -0.40 0.56 -5.21
C ALA A 35 -0.63 0.66 -3.70
N ALA A 36 -0.33 1.80 -3.07
CA ALA A 36 -0.58 2.04 -1.65
C ALA A 36 -2.08 2.04 -1.33
N GLU A 37 -2.90 2.67 -2.17
CA GLU A 37 -4.37 2.65 -2.04
C GLU A 37 -4.94 1.24 -2.19
N THR A 38 -4.46 0.49 -3.20
CA THR A 38 -4.91 -0.89 -3.44
C THR A 38 -4.56 -1.78 -2.27
N HIS A 39 -3.33 -1.69 -1.76
CA HIS A 39 -2.90 -2.50 -0.62
C HIS A 39 -3.72 -2.22 0.65
N GLN A 40 -4.06 -0.96 0.91
CA GLN A 40 -4.95 -0.61 2.01
C GLN A 40 -6.34 -1.24 1.86
N ARG A 41 -6.95 -1.12 0.67
CA ARG A 41 -8.27 -1.70 0.40
C ARG A 41 -8.28 -3.22 0.54
N ASP A 42 -7.23 -3.89 0.07
CA ASP A 42 -7.10 -5.34 0.18
C ASP A 42 -6.93 -5.77 1.63
N ALA A 43 -6.14 -5.02 2.41
CA ALA A 43 -5.98 -5.30 3.84
C ALA A 43 -7.30 -5.09 4.61
N ASP A 44 -8.02 -4.00 4.35
CA ASP A 44 -9.31 -3.72 4.99
C ASP A 44 -10.36 -4.79 4.63
N ALA A 45 -10.37 -5.26 3.38
CA ALA A 45 -11.24 -6.35 2.94
C ALA A 45 -10.91 -7.66 3.66
N ALA A 46 -9.62 -8.03 3.75
CA ALA A 46 -9.20 -9.24 4.44
C ALA A 46 -9.55 -9.22 5.94
N GLU A 47 -9.39 -8.08 6.60
CA GLU A 47 -9.79 -7.90 8.00
C GLU A 47 -11.31 -8.03 8.18
N ALA A 48 -12.10 -7.48 7.25
CA ALA A 48 -13.56 -7.61 7.26
C ALA A 48 -14.01 -9.07 7.05
N GLU A 49 -13.38 -9.80 6.12
CA GLU A 49 -13.65 -11.23 5.88
C GLU A 49 -13.29 -12.09 7.10
N PHE A 50 -12.16 -11.79 7.75
CA PHE A 50 -11.77 -12.47 8.98
C PHE A 50 -12.80 -12.24 10.09
N ALA A 51 -13.22 -10.99 10.29
CA ALA A 51 -14.24 -10.62 11.29
C ALA A 51 -15.63 -11.20 10.99
N ALA A 52 -15.95 -11.49 9.72
CA ALA A 52 -17.22 -12.12 9.34
C ALA A 52 -17.23 -13.65 9.56
N THR A 53 -16.07 -14.27 9.73
CA THR A 53 -15.91 -15.75 9.78
C THR A 53 -15.46 -16.29 11.14
N HIS A 54 -15.21 -15.43 12.11
CA HIS A 54 -14.80 -15.74 13.48
C HIS A 54 -15.72 -15.08 14.51
#